data_AF-A0A9E1GRS5-F1
#
_entry.id   AF-A0A9E1GRS5-F1
#
_cell.length_a   1.000
_cell.length_b   1.000
_cell.length_c   1.000
_cell.angle_alpha   90.00
_cell.angle_beta   90.00
_cell.angle_gamma   90.00
#
_symmetry.space_group_name_H-M   'P 1'
#
loop_
_entity.id
_entity.type
_entity.pdbx_description
1 polymer ?
#
loop_
_entity_poly.entity_id
_entity_poly.type
_entity_poly.pdbx_seq_one_letter_code
_entity_poly.pdbx_strand_id
1 'polypeptide(L)' 'PILITLPVTGLSAGLMITASYLNPMEFLASAPIVPILLFLAAISGFVALAYYLGGRQILKCNLAEALQSDDMG' A
#
# COMPACT_ATOMS: atom_id res chain seq x y z
N PRO A 1 -3.56 1.87 -0.78
CA PRO A 1 -2.55 2.95 -0.87
C PRO A 1 -1.85 3.00 -2.23
N ILE A 2 -1.12 1.94 -2.62
CA ILE A 2 -0.24 1.92 -3.82
C ILE A 2 -0.97 2.33 -5.11
N LEU A 3 -2.17 1.80 -5.35
CA LEU A 3 -2.98 2.08 -6.56
C LEU A 3 -3.32 3.56 -6.76
N ILE A 4 -3.43 4.34 -5.68
CA ILE A 4 -3.74 5.77 -5.74
C ILE A 4 -2.45 6.59 -5.72
N THR A 5 -1.47 6.17 -4.92
CA THR A 5 -0.20 6.87 -4.79
C THR A 5 0.59 6.89 -6.10
N LEU A 6 0.70 5.75 -6.81
CA LEU A 6 1.50 5.68 -8.03
C LEU A 6 1.02 6.64 -9.13
N PRO A 7 -0.29 6.68 -9.50
CA PRO A 7 -0.79 7.60 -10.51
C PRO A 7 -0.66 9.06 -10.08
N VAL A 8 -1.01 9.38 -8.83
CA VAL A 8 -0.93 10.75 -8.30
C VAL A 8 0.52 11.24 -8.34
N THR A 9 1.46 10.44 -7.83
CA THR A 9 2.89 10.78 -7.87
C THR A 9 3.41 10.93 -9.29
N GLY A 10 3.00 10.04 -10.22
CA GLY A 10 3.37 10.14 -11.63
C GLY A 10 2.88 11.44 -12.28
N LEU A 11 1.63 11.83 -12.00
CA LEU A 11 1.01 13.04 -12.52
C LEU A 11 1.69 14.29 -11.94
N SER A 12 1.93 14.33 -10.63
CA SER A 12 2.66 15.42 -9.98
C SER A 12 4.10 15.56 -10.51
N ALA A 13 4.82 14.45 -10.63
CA ALA A 13 6.17 14.45 -11.19
C ALA A 13 6.17 14.92 -12.66
N GLY A 14 5.20 14.49 -13.47
CA GLY A 14 5.05 14.93 -14.85
C GLY A 14 4.83 16.44 -14.99
N LEU A 15 3.97 17.02 -14.14
CA LEU A 15 3.77 18.48 -14.10
C LEU A 15 5.06 19.21 -13.68
N MET A 16 5.78 18.69 -12.69
CA MET A 16 7.01 19.29 -12.20
C MET A 16 8.13 19.24 -13.24
N ILE A 17 8.29 18.11 -13.94
CA ILE A 17 9.24 17.94 -15.05
C ILE A 17 8.92 18.92 -16.18
N THR A 18 7.64 19.02 -16.55
CA THR A 18 7.18 19.94 -17.61
C THR A 18 7.45 21.40 -17.23
N ALA A 19 7.15 21.79 -15.99
CA ALA A 19 7.39 23.14 -15.48
C ALA A 19 8.89 23.48 -15.41
N SER A 20 9.74 22.48 -15.19
CA SER A 20 11.19 22.64 -15.08
C SER A 20 11.92 22.53 -16.43
N TYR A 21 11.20 22.28 -17.54
CA TYR A 21 11.78 21.97 -18.86
C TYR A 21 12.83 20.85 -18.81
N LEU A 22 12.68 19.92 -17.87
CA LEU A 22 13.64 18.83 -17.65
C LEU A 22 13.33 17.67 -18.59
N ASN A 23 14.37 16.97 -19.05
CA ASN A 23 14.18 15.72 -19.78
C ASN A 23 13.63 14.64 -18.83
N PRO A 24 12.48 13.98 -19.14
CA PRO A 24 11.90 12.97 -18.24
C PRO A 24 12.85 11.81 -17.92
N MET A 25 13.71 11.44 -18.87
CA MET A 25 14.72 10.39 -18.69
C MET A 25 15.80 10.77 -17.69
N GLU A 26 16.15 12.05 -17.59
CA GLU A 26 17.16 12.57 -16.66
C GLU A 26 16.65 12.53 -15.21
N PHE A 27 15.36 12.82 -15.04
CA PHE A 27 14.66 12.62 -13.77
C PHE A 27 14.62 11.14 -13.37
N LEU A 28 14.25 10.24 -14.29
CA LEU A 28 14.22 8.80 -14.01
C LEU A 28 15.60 8.24 -13.64
N ALA A 29 16.66 8.69 -14.30
CA ALA A 29 18.03 8.25 -14.01
C ALA A 29 18.53 8.70 -12.63
N SER A 30 18.08 9.86 -12.18
CA SER A 30 18.48 10.44 -10.89
C SER A 30 17.50 10.09 -9.75
N ALA A 31 16.37 9.46 -10.08
CA ALA A 31 15.34 9.13 -9.11
C ALA A 31 15.88 8.17 -8.03
N PRO A 32 15.54 8.38 -6.75
CA PRO A 32 15.96 7.49 -5.68
C PRO A 32 15.10 6.20 -5.68
N ILE A 33 15.45 5.26 -6.58
CA ILE A 33 14.70 4.01 -6.78
C ILE A 33 14.65 3.17 -5.51
N VAL A 34 15.76 3.09 -4.76
CA VAL A 34 15.86 2.27 -3.55
C VAL A 34 14.85 2.69 -2.46
N PRO A 35 14.78 3.98 -2.07
CA PRO A 35 13.72 4.46 -1.16
C PRO A 35 12.29 4.18 -1.61
N ILE A 36 12.00 4.28 -2.92
CA ILE A 36 10.65 4.01 -3.46
C ILE A 36 10.29 2.54 -3.28
N LEU A 37 11.20 1.62 -3.62
CA LEU A 37 10.98 0.19 -3.46
C LEU A 37 10.82 -0.19 -1.98
N LEU A 38 11.63 0.39 -1.09
CA LEU A 38 11.49 0.19 0.35
C LEU A 38 10.12 0.64 0.86
N PHE A 39 9.63 1.80 0.40
CA PHE A 39 8.31 2.30 0.80
C PHE A 39 7.18 1.39 0.31
N LEU A 40 7.24 0.91 -0.94
CA LEU A 40 6.27 -0.05 -1.49
C LEU A 40 6.29 -1.39 -0.74
N ALA A 41 7.48 -1.88 -0.41
CA ALA A 41 7.68 -3.09 0.37
C ALA A 41 7.12 -2.93 1.80
N ALA A 42 7.36 -1.78 2.43
CA ALA A 42 6.84 -1.48 3.76
C ALA A 42 5.30 -1.46 3.76
N ILE A 43 4.66 -0.75 2.83
CA ILE A 43 3.20 -0.72 2.72
C ILE A 43 2.65 -2.14 2.56
N SER A 44 3.21 -2.91 1.62
CA SER A 44 2.77 -4.28 1.37
C SER A 44 2.96 -5.17 2.61
N GLY A 45 4.09 -5.02 3.29
CA GLY A 45 4.40 -5.72 4.54
C GLY A 45 3.42 -5.39 5.66
N PHE A 46 3.10 -4.12 5.88
CA PHE A 46 2.12 -3.71 6.89
C PHE A 46 0.71 -4.20 6.57
N VAL A 47 0.28 -4.14 5.31
CA VAL A 47 -1.02 -4.70 4.89
C VAL A 47 -1.04 -6.20 5.14
N ALA A 48 0.00 -6.94 4.74
CA ALA A 48 0.11 -8.38 4.98
C ALA A 48 0.10 -8.71 6.48
N LEU A 49 0.83 -7.95 7.30
CA LEU A 49 0.82 -8.10 8.77
C LEU A 49 -0.57 -7.84 9.34
N ALA A 50 -1.27 -6.80 8.90
CA ALA A 50 -2.63 -6.52 9.38
C ALA A 50 -3.59 -7.68 9.07
N TYR A 51 -3.54 -8.23 7.85
CA TYR A 51 -4.31 -9.41 7.49
C TYR A 51 -3.89 -10.67 8.25
N TYR A 52 -2.59 -10.85 8.49
CA TYR A 52 -2.09 -11.97 9.28
C TYR A 52 -2.56 -11.89 10.73
N LEU A 53 -2.37 -10.75 11.40
CA LEU A 53 -2.79 -10.55 12.79
C LEU A 53 -4.33 -10.61 12.91
N GLY A 54 -5.06 -9.89 12.06
CA GLY A 54 -6.53 -9.87 12.05
C GLY A 54 -7.13 -11.23 11.70
N GLY A 55 -6.62 -11.89 10.65
CA GLY A 55 -7.06 -13.22 10.26
C GLY A 55 -6.77 -14.27 11.32
N ARG A 56 -5.59 -14.21 11.96
CA ARG A 56 -5.24 -15.10 13.07
C ARG A 56 -6.11 -14.88 14.31
N GLN A 57 -6.60 -13.66 14.55
CA GLN A 57 -7.59 -13.38 15.60
C GLN A 57 -8.96 -14.00 15.24
N ILE A 58 -9.42 -13.84 14.00
CA ILE A 58 -10.68 -14.41 13.52
C ILE A 58 -10.65 -15.95 13.57
N LEU A 59 -9.55 -16.57 13.15
CA LEU A 59 -9.37 -18.03 13.19
C LEU A 59 -9.31 -18.61 14.60
N LYS A 60 -8.96 -17.79 15.61
CA LYS A 60 -8.97 -18.18 17.03
C LYS A 60 -10.34 -18.05 17.66
N CYS A 61 -11.23 -17.21 17.13
CA CYS A 61 -12.62 -17.24 17.52
C CYS A 61 -13.23 -18.55 17.03
N ASN A 62 -13.85 -19.31 17.94
CA ASN A 62 -14.67 -20.44 17.53
C ASN A 62 -15.85 -19.89 16.73
N LEU A 63 -15.78 -19.98 15.40
CA LEU A 63 -16.82 -19.48 14.51
C LEU A 63 -18.19 -20.04 14.89
N ALA A 64 -18.25 -21.28 15.38
CA ALA A 64 -19.49 -21.91 15.82
C ALA A 64 -20.08 -21.21 17.05
N GLU A 65 -19.24 -20.76 17.98
CA GLU A 65 -19.68 -20.08 19.21
C GLU A 65 -20.09 -18.63 18.94
N ALA A 66 -19.38 -17.94 18.03
CA ALA A 66 -19.76 -16.60 17.57
C ALA A 66 -21.07 -16.62 16.75
N LEU A 67 -21.27 -17.64 15.90
CA LEU A 67 -22.52 -17.80 15.14
C LEU A 67 -23.68 -18.21 16.05
N GLN A 68 -23.45 -19.06 17.05
CA GLN A 68 -24.49 -19.50 17.98
C GLN A 68 -24.90 -18.39 18.97
N SER A 69 -23.98 -17.49 19.35
CA SER A 69 -24.31 -16.31 20.16
C SER A 69 -25.15 -15.28 19.38
N ASP A 70 -24.95 -15.17 18.07
CA ASP A 70 -25.70 -14.23 17.22
C ASP A 70 -27.13 -14.73 16.90
N ASP A 71 -27.36 -16.05 16.93
CA ASP A 71 -28.69 -16.67 16.72
C ASP A 71 -29.56 -16.66 18.00
N MET A 72 -28.93 -16.55 19.18
CA MET A 72 -29.58 -16.55 20.50
C MET A 72 -29.90 -15.15 21.05
N GLY A 73 -29.94 -14.13 20.18
CA GLY A 73 -30.41 -12.77 20.47
C GLY A 73 -31.91 -12.58 20.29
#